data_AF-A0AAW6Y0T0-F1
#
_entry.id   AF-A0AAW6Y0T0-F1
#
_cell.length_a   1.000
_cell.length_b   1.000
_cell.length_c   1.000
_cell.angle_alpha   90.00
_cell.angle_beta   90.00
_cell.angle_gamma   90.00
#
_symmetry.space_group_name_H-M   'P 1'
#
loop_
_entity.id
_entity.type
_entity.pdbx_description
1 polymer ?
#
loop_
_entity_poly.entity_id
_entity_poly.type
_entity_poly.pdbx_seq_one_letter_code
_entity_poly.pdbx_strand_id
1 'polypeptide(L)' 'MEPAKLHDALEPEQRRVAQQVTGPLVVRAGAGTGKTRAITYKIAYAVASGVYDTHDVLAVTFTT' A
#
# COMPACT_ATOMS: atom_id res chain seq x y z
N MET A 1 -2.32 -8.26 -14.45
CA MET A 1 -3.27 -8.11 -13.33
C MET A 1 -3.85 -6.72 -13.42
N GLU A 2 -5.17 -6.55 -13.31
CA GLU A 2 -5.78 -5.21 -13.34
C GLU A 2 -5.57 -4.53 -11.98
N PRO A 3 -4.90 -3.35 -11.91
CA PRO A 3 -4.55 -2.71 -10.64
C PRO A 3 -5.74 -2.48 -9.71
N ALA A 4 -6.91 -2.18 -10.29
CA ALA A 4 -8.15 -1.93 -9.55
C ALA A 4 -8.58 -3.13 -8.68
N LYS A 5 -8.31 -4.36 -9.11
CA LYS A 5 -8.70 -5.59 -8.38
C LYS A 5 -7.98 -5.75 -7.05
N LEU A 6 -6.82 -5.09 -6.87
CA LEU A 6 -6.13 -5.08 -5.58
C LEU A 6 -6.97 -4.39 -4.49
N HIS A 7 -7.87 -3.49 -4.84
CA HIS A 7 -8.66 -2.77 -3.84
C HIS A 7 -9.79 -3.61 -3.26
N ASP A 8 -10.27 -4.65 -3.95
CA ASP A 8 -11.42 -5.45 -3.52
C ASP A 8 -11.21 -6.12 -2.16
N ALA A 9 -9.95 -6.41 -1.83
CA ALA A 9 -9.55 -7.02 -0.58
C ALA A 9 -9.31 -6.02 0.58
N LEU A 10 -9.61 -4.73 0.39
CA LEU A 10 -9.30 -3.67 1.35
C LEU A 10 -10.56 -2.99 1.90
N GLU A 11 -10.50 -2.64 3.18
CA GLU A 11 -11.44 -1.71 3.81
C GLU A 11 -11.28 -0.29 3.25
N PRO A 12 -12.30 0.58 3.33
CA PRO A 12 -12.24 1.93 2.74
C PRO A 12 -11.00 2.75 3.14
N GLU A 13 -10.64 2.74 4.43
CA GLU A 13 -9.46 3.46 4.92
C GLU A 13 -8.14 2.85 4.41
N GLN A 14 -8.09 1.52 4.23
CA GLN A 14 -6.93 0.85 3.66
C GLN A 14 -6.82 1.13 2.16
N ARG A 15 -7.95 1.20 1.43
CA ARG A 15 -7.98 1.61 0.01
C ARG A 15 -7.42 3.02 -0.16
N ARG A 16 -7.80 3.94 0.72
CA ARG A 16 -7.28 5.32 0.72
C ARG A 16 -5.75 5.35 0.86
N VAL A 17 -5.19 4.56 1.76
CA VAL A 17 -3.73 4.40 1.89
C VAL A 17 -3.12 3.80 0.62
N ALA A 18 -3.73 2.76 0.06
CA ALA A 18 -3.22 2.07 -1.12
C ALA A 18 -3.20 2.94 -2.39
N GLN A 19 -4.18 3.83 -2.53
CA GLN A 19 -4.32 4.71 -3.70
C GLN A 19 -3.44 5.96 -3.64
N GLN A 20 -3.00 6.38 -2.45
CA GLN A 20 -2.11 7.53 -2.31
C GLN A 20 -0.68 7.14 -2.68
N VAL A 21 -0.38 7.09 -3.98
CA VAL A 21 0.90 6.62 -4.55
C VAL A 21 1.90 7.75 -4.84
N THR A 22 1.56 8.99 -4.54
CA THR A 22 2.44 10.15 -4.72
C THR A 22 2.59 10.94 -3.43
N GLY A 23 3.79 11.47 -3.21
CA GLY A 23 4.10 12.32 -2.07
C GLY A 23 4.18 11.57 -0.73
N PRO A 24 4.57 12.28 0.35
CA PRO A 24 4.68 11.70 1.68
C PRO A 24 3.32 11.26 2.26
N LEU A 25 3.31 10.15 3.00
CA LEU A 25 2.13 9.64 3.69
C LEU A 25 2.51 9.08 5.07
N VAL A 26 1.73 9.42 6.09
CA VAL A 26 1.82 8.81 7.44
C VAL A 26 0.50 8.13 7.75
N VAL A 27 0.54 6.84 8.12
CA VAL A 27 -0.65 6.06 8.52
C VAL A 27 -0.64 5.87 10.04
N ARG A 28 -1.55 6.55 10.74
CA ARG A 28 -1.73 6.43 12.20
C ARG A 28 -2.99 5.63 12.50
N ALA A 29 -2.85 4.42 13.02
CA ALA A 29 -3.98 3.57 13.37
C ALA A 29 -3.64 2.62 14.52
N GLY A 30 -4.66 2.19 15.27
CA GLY A 30 -4.55 1.26 16.39
C GLY A 30 -3.94 -0.09 16.01
N ALA A 31 -3.58 -0.90 17.00
CA ALA A 31 -3.14 -2.28 16.76
C ALA A 31 -4.24 -3.10 16.06
N GLY A 32 -3.87 -4.05 15.21
CA GLY A 32 -4.83 -4.94 14.53
C GLY A 32 -5.63 -4.34 13.37
N THR A 33 -5.51 -3.04 13.07
CA THR A 33 -6.31 -2.37 12.01
C THR A 33 -5.84 -2.63 10.56
N GLY A 34 -4.86 -3.50 10.37
CA GLY A 34 -4.35 -3.84 9.03
C GLY A 34 -3.40 -2.81 8.41
N LYS A 35 -2.62 -2.06 9.20
CA LYS A 35 -1.60 -1.11 8.71
C LYS A 35 -0.63 -1.75 7.71
N THR A 36 -0.11 -2.94 8.04
CA THR A 36 0.80 -3.69 7.16
C THR A 36 0.11 -4.07 5.85
N ARG A 37 -1.14 -4.57 5.91
CA ARG A 37 -1.96 -4.88 4.73
C ARG A 37 -2.09 -3.65 3.82
N ALA A 38 -2.41 -2.49 4.39
CA ALA A 38 -2.56 -1.26 3.63
C ALA A 38 -1.25 -0.84 2.92
N ILE A 39 -0.10 -0.90 3.60
CA ILE A 39 1.21 -0.57 3.01
C ILE A 39 1.63 -1.57 1.94
N THR A 40 1.41 -2.87 2.15
CA THR A 40 1.71 -3.91 1.13
C THR A 40 0.89 -3.69 -0.13
N TYR A 41 -0.41 -3.40 0.01
CA TYR A 41 -1.28 -3.14 -1.13
C TYR A 41 -0.97 -1.81 -1.82
N LYS A 42 -0.51 -0.79 -1.08
CA LYS A 42 0.01 0.45 -1.67
C LYS A 42 1.17 0.15 -2.63
N ILE A 43 2.14 -0.65 -2.19
CA ILE A 43 3.29 -1.03 -3.02
C ILE A 43 2.83 -1.81 -4.24
N ALA A 44 1.99 -2.84 -4.05
CA ALA A 44 1.48 -3.65 -5.15
C ALA A 44 0.71 -2.81 -6.18
N TYR A 45 -0.14 -1.90 -5.71
CA TYR A 45 -0.92 -1.01 -6.58
C TYR A 45 -0.03 -0.01 -7.32
N ALA A 46 0.94 0.63 -6.66
CA ALA A 46 1.85 1.57 -7.29
C ALA A 46 2.69 0.92 -8.40
N VAL A 47 3.17 -0.31 -8.17
CA VAL A 47 3.88 -1.10 -9.19
C VAL A 47 2.94 -1.51 -10.32
N ALA A 48 1.78 -2.09 -10.00
CA ALA A 48 0.84 -2.56 -11.02
C ALA A 48 0.28 -1.43 -11.90
N SER A 49 0.16 -0.22 -11.35
CA SER A 49 -0.27 0.98 -12.07
C SER A 49 0.87 1.67 -12.84
N GLY A 50 2.11 1.19 -12.73
CA GLY A 50 3.27 1.77 -13.41
C GLY A 50 3.77 3.07 -12.80
N VAL A 51 3.30 3.44 -11.60
CA VAL A 51 3.75 4.64 -10.90
C VAL A 51 5.15 4.42 -10.31
N TYR A 52 5.44 3.22 -9.81
CA TYR A 52 6.76 2.82 -9.32
C TYR A 52 7.32 1.69 -10.18
N ASP A 53 8.63 1.72 -10.43
CA ASP A 53 9.37 0.53 -10.82
C ASP A 53 9.59 -0.35 -9.58
N THR A 54 9.57 -1.68 -9.75
CA THR A 54 9.85 -2.62 -8.67
C THR A 54 11.23 -2.43 -8.03
N HIS A 55 12.22 -1.99 -8.81
CA HIS A 55 13.58 -1.78 -8.35
C HIS A 55 13.76 -0.48 -7.55
N ASP A 56 12.77 0.42 -7.59
CA ASP A 56 12.81 1.71 -6.88
C ASP A 56 12.09 1.67 -5.53
N VAL A 57 11.60 0.51 -5.08
CA VAL A 57 10.85 0.36 -3.83
C VAL A 57 11.69 -0.30 -2.73
N LEU A 58 11.82 0.39 -1.60
CA LEU A 58 12.37 -0.16 -0.35
C LEU A 58 11.28 -0.26 0.72
N ALA A 59 11.04 -1.48 1.23
CA ALA A 59 10.20 -1.72 2.40
C ALA A 59 11.06 -2.20 3.57
N VAL A 60 11.03 -1.47 4.67
CA VAL A 60 11.84 -1.76 5.87
C VAL A 60 10.96 -1.90 7.10
N THR A 61 11.30 -2.87 7.95
CA THR A 61 10.68 -3.10 9.26
C THR A 61 11.76 -3.44 10.28
N PHE A 62 11.44 -3.38 11.57
CA PHE A 62 12.41 -3.63 12.63
C PHE A 62 12.69 -5.11 12.87
N THR A 63 11.67 -5.96 12.67
CA THR A 63 11.74 -7.40 12.96
C THR A 63 11.46 -8.24 11.71
N THR A 64 11.98 -9.47 11.70
CA THR A 64 11.67 -10.50 10.67
C THR A 64 10.24 -11.00 10.77
#